data_AF-A0A7G9SLQ0-F1
#
_entry.id   AF-A0A7G9SLQ0-F1
#
_cell.length_a   1.000
_cell.length_b   1.000
_cell.length_c   1.000
_cell.angle_alpha   90.00
_cell.angle_beta   90.00
_cell.angle_gamma   90.00
#
_symmetry.space_group_name_H-M   'P 1'
#
loop_
_entity.id
_entity.type
_entity.pdbx_description
1 polymer ?
#
loop_
_entity_poly.entity_id
_entity_poly.type
_entity_poly.pdbx_seq_one_letter_code
_entity_poly.pdbx_strand_id
1 'polypeptide(L)'
;MRQGSFPSSDASSQATRPMLGVLKVPFGLKAGRMWSPKQVAAGRECGCVCPACEAPLVAKAADSTCRRPHFAHLTMTDCRAGYETALHRKAKELLAEHAALLLPAWDGEADMPNPPQLQDDTGQWMSGTRVEFPSRTAGLRNIRLEEAQGDYTPDVIAEDEAGELLIEIRVSHAVDPLKRRRIQSEGKRLIEIDLSRLDPDALQDDVRLVQAVLHAPENRVWLACPEATDAWRESFRALKAQVAQRNLEIAQLRQRQEEAQRAQARAADHTQAQQAERLAQRERYRAQERAPYQEALEDLPTLVSIARIETLLAEYLARDGEEADQLIAQIPSQTVQQAVRHYGTHAWLYQVHPRLWQGACYHRFVLGQPAGSQFNQRELARWVMQRFGRDEVLFSLFRAQYSFRDRARKAGFQKRRISHWAFTDLENRQVPDFYKPINAFVDRLVYAGALQPVPGLLGEIRINDAM
;
A
#
# COMPACT_ATOMS: atom_id res chain seq x y z
N MET A 1 -0.22 24.10 16.26
CA MET A 1 1.08 24.79 16.45
C MET A 1 2.11 24.19 15.51
N ARG A 2 2.50 24.99 14.50
CA ARG A 2 3.73 24.99 13.68
C ARG A 2 3.33 25.40 12.26
N GLN A 3 3.37 26.72 12.06
CA GLN A 3 3.26 27.40 10.78
C GLN A 3 4.60 27.23 10.05
N GLY A 4 4.56 26.66 8.84
CA GLY A 4 5.68 26.64 7.91
C GLY A 4 5.43 27.68 6.83
N SER A 5 6.11 28.82 6.95
CA SER A 5 6.09 29.92 6.00
C SER A 5 6.84 29.54 4.72
N PHE A 6 6.16 29.60 3.57
CA PHE A 6 6.79 29.72 2.26
C PHE A 6 6.49 31.13 1.71
N PRO A 7 7.47 31.82 1.09
CA PRO A 7 7.30 33.21 0.69
C PRO A 7 6.45 33.33 -0.57
N SER A 8 5.41 34.15 -0.49
CA SER A 8 4.65 34.66 -1.62
C SER A 8 5.57 35.53 -2.47
N SER A 9 5.86 35.10 -3.70
CA SER A 9 6.53 35.94 -4.70
C SER A 9 5.52 36.87 -5.36
N ASP A 10 4.96 37.79 -4.59
CA ASP A 10 4.27 38.97 -5.13
C ASP A 10 5.30 40.09 -5.34
N ALA A 11 6.13 39.93 -6.36
CA ALA A 11 6.87 41.05 -6.92
C ALA A 11 5.94 41.80 -7.88
N SER A 12 4.99 42.55 -7.31
CA SER A 12 4.29 43.61 -8.01
C SER A 12 5.30 44.69 -8.38
N SER A 13 6.01 44.46 -9.48
CA SER A 13 6.76 45.46 -10.22
C SER A 13 5.77 46.49 -10.74
N GLN A 14 5.44 47.48 -9.90
CA GLN A 14 4.88 48.75 -10.35
C GLN A 14 5.97 49.45 -11.16
N ALA A 15 6.12 49.02 -12.42
CA ALA A 15 6.78 49.82 -13.42
C ALA A 15 5.95 51.10 -13.58
N THR A 16 6.47 52.19 -13.05
CA THR A 16 5.94 53.54 -13.17
C THR A 16 5.70 53.83 -14.65
N ARG A 17 4.42 53.92 -15.03
CA ARG A 17 4.00 54.34 -16.37
C ARG A 17 4.65 55.70 -16.67
N PRO A 18 5.37 55.88 -17.79
CA PRO A 18 5.71 57.21 -18.24
C PRO A 18 4.40 57.95 -18.53
N MET A 19 4.27 59.17 -18.02
CA MET A 19 3.13 60.03 -18.32
C MET A 19 2.96 60.11 -19.84
N LEU A 20 1.77 59.70 -20.33
CA LEU A 20 1.39 59.80 -21.74
C LEU A 20 1.43 61.27 -22.16
N GLY A 21 2.55 61.69 -22.74
CA GLY A 21 2.56 62.86 -23.62
C GLY A 21 1.53 62.65 -24.73
N VAL A 22 0.87 63.73 -25.16
CA VAL A 22 -0.18 63.74 -26.19
C VAL A 22 0.17 62.78 -27.34
N LEU A 23 -0.50 61.63 -27.40
CA LEU A 23 -0.30 60.66 -28.47
C LEU A 23 -0.65 61.34 -29.79
N LYS A 24 0.34 61.40 -30.69
CA LYS A 24 0.20 62.11 -31.97
C LYS A 24 -0.57 61.23 -32.94
N VAL A 25 -1.36 61.84 -33.83
CA VAL A 25 -2.24 61.12 -34.74
C VAL A 25 -1.40 60.44 -35.84
N PRO A 26 -1.45 59.09 -35.98
CA PRO A 26 -0.60 58.36 -36.93
C PRO A 26 -1.14 58.38 -38.37
N PHE A 27 -2.46 58.51 -38.56
CA PHE A 27 -3.11 58.53 -39.87
C PHE A 27 -4.17 59.63 -39.94
N GLY A 28 -4.22 60.34 -41.08
CA GLY A 28 -5.19 61.40 -41.34
C GLY A 28 -6.26 60.94 -42.34
N LEU A 29 -7.50 61.39 -42.17
CA LEU A 29 -8.59 61.10 -43.09
C LEU A 29 -8.58 62.11 -44.24
N LYS A 30 -8.57 61.64 -45.49
CA LYS A 30 -8.69 62.47 -46.69
C LYS A 30 -9.46 61.73 -47.77
N ALA A 31 -10.53 62.35 -48.27
CA ALA A 31 -11.41 61.79 -49.30
C ALA A 31 -11.92 60.37 -48.97
N GLY A 32 -12.27 60.14 -47.69
CA GLY A 32 -12.79 58.84 -47.22
C GLY A 32 -11.75 57.76 -46.96
N ARG A 33 -10.45 58.03 -47.17
CA ARG A 33 -9.34 57.07 -46.95
C ARG A 33 -8.36 57.56 -45.89
N MET A 34 -7.74 56.62 -45.16
CA MET A 34 -6.73 56.86 -44.15
C MET A 34 -5.32 56.88 -44.77
N TRP A 35 -4.66 58.04 -44.68
CA TRP A 35 -3.32 58.27 -45.23
C TRP A 35 -2.27 58.45 -44.14
N SER A 36 -1.06 57.95 -44.39
CA SER A 36 0.10 58.23 -43.53
C SER A 36 0.72 59.60 -43.87
N PRO A 37 1.47 60.25 -42.95
CA PRO A 37 2.10 61.54 -43.21
C PRO A 37 3.11 61.53 -44.36
N LYS A 38 3.63 60.36 -44.75
CA LYS A 38 4.57 60.19 -45.86
C LYS A 38 3.87 60.18 -47.23
N GLN A 39 2.57 59.88 -47.27
CA GLN A 39 1.79 59.69 -48.50
C GLN A 39 1.03 60.97 -48.92
N VAL A 40 1.17 62.06 -48.17
CA VAL A 40 0.46 63.32 -48.41
C VAL A 40 1.43 64.49 -48.50
N ALA A 41 0.98 65.61 -49.09
CA ALA A 41 1.76 66.85 -49.11
C ALA A 41 2.11 67.31 -47.70
N ALA A 42 3.31 67.85 -47.50
CA ALA A 42 3.76 68.31 -46.19
C ALA A 42 2.96 69.53 -45.71
N GLY A 43 2.88 69.69 -44.39
CA GLY A 43 2.24 70.85 -43.78
C GLY A 43 0.72 70.86 -43.90
N ARG A 44 0.14 72.06 -44.02
CA ARG A 44 -1.32 72.29 -44.08
C ARG A 44 -1.92 71.87 -45.43
N GLU A 45 -1.09 71.75 -46.46
CA GLU A 45 -1.49 71.34 -47.81
C GLU A 45 -1.88 69.86 -47.88
N CYS A 46 -1.62 69.07 -46.82
CA CYS A 46 -2.06 67.69 -46.74
C CYS A 46 -3.59 67.54 -46.91
N GLY A 47 -4.36 68.53 -46.44
CA GLY A 47 -5.83 68.52 -46.49
C GLY A 47 -6.47 67.39 -45.68
N CYS A 48 -5.76 66.85 -44.69
CA CYS A 48 -6.23 65.75 -43.86
C CYS A 48 -6.99 66.27 -42.63
N VAL A 49 -7.96 65.50 -42.14
CA VAL A 49 -8.70 65.78 -40.89
C VAL A 49 -8.50 64.66 -39.88
N CYS A 50 -8.64 64.99 -38.59
CA CYS A 50 -8.58 64.02 -37.51
C CYS A 50 -9.82 63.12 -37.54
N PRO A 51 -9.67 61.79 -37.54
CA PRO A 51 -10.84 60.89 -37.54
C PRO A 51 -11.64 60.91 -36.24
N ALA A 52 -11.11 61.47 -35.14
CA ALA A 52 -11.78 61.52 -33.84
C ALA A 52 -12.51 62.85 -33.59
N CYS A 53 -11.87 63.99 -33.85
CA CYS A 53 -12.44 65.32 -33.56
C CYS A 53 -12.75 66.14 -34.82
N GLU A 54 -12.51 65.59 -36.01
CA GLU A 54 -12.75 66.20 -37.32
C GLU A 54 -11.94 67.49 -37.58
N ALA A 55 -11.10 67.92 -36.64
CA ALA A 55 -10.28 69.10 -36.79
C ALA A 55 -9.19 68.91 -37.86
N PRO A 56 -8.82 69.97 -38.61
CA PRO A 56 -7.76 69.92 -39.61
C PRO A 56 -6.42 69.50 -39.01
N LEU A 57 -5.70 68.64 -39.75
CA LEU A 57 -4.37 68.14 -39.39
C LEU A 57 -3.29 68.81 -40.24
N VAL A 58 -2.07 68.82 -39.69
CA VAL A 58 -0.85 69.27 -40.34
C VAL A 58 0.09 68.07 -40.45
N ALA A 59 0.43 67.66 -41.67
CA ALA A 59 1.37 66.58 -41.91
C ALA A 59 2.79 67.05 -41.58
N LYS A 60 3.36 66.54 -40.50
CA LYS A 60 4.79 66.72 -40.21
C LYS A 60 5.53 65.55 -40.82
N ALA A 61 5.72 65.62 -42.14
CA ALA A 61 6.69 64.78 -42.84
C ALA A 61 8.09 65.12 -42.30
N ALA A 62 8.89 64.11 -42.01
CA ALA A 62 10.16 64.32 -41.34
C ALA A 62 11.18 64.99 -42.28
N ASP A 63 11.48 66.27 -42.06
CA ASP A 63 12.68 66.92 -42.63
C ASP A 63 13.96 66.58 -41.82
N SER A 64 13.87 65.71 -40.79
CA SER A 64 15.02 65.30 -39.97
C SER A 64 14.93 63.83 -39.51
N THR A 65 16.08 63.15 -39.52
CA THR A 65 16.27 61.72 -39.22
C THR A 65 15.88 61.30 -37.79
N CYS A 66 15.68 62.26 -36.87
CA CYS A 66 15.42 62.01 -35.45
C CYS A 66 13.94 62.10 -35.04
N ARG A 67 13.00 62.39 -35.96
CA ARG A 67 11.58 62.53 -35.60
C ARG A 67 10.68 61.72 -36.53
N ARG A 68 9.88 60.83 -35.94
CA ARG A 68 8.86 60.04 -36.65
C ARG A 68 7.85 60.97 -37.33
N PRO A 69 7.48 60.73 -38.60
CA PRO A 69 6.41 61.48 -39.25
C PRO A 69 5.10 61.33 -38.48
N HIS A 70 4.34 62.40 -38.34
CA HIS A 70 3.08 62.39 -37.59
C HIS A 70 2.15 63.52 -38.04
N PHE A 71 0.86 63.38 -37.75
CA PHE A 71 -0.07 64.48 -37.85
C PHE A 71 -0.16 65.25 -36.52
N ALA A 72 -0.19 66.58 -36.62
CA ALA A 72 -0.49 67.47 -35.51
C ALA A 72 -1.79 68.23 -35.79
N HIS A 73 -2.60 68.49 -34.76
CA HIS A 73 -3.78 69.33 -34.93
C HIS A 73 -3.36 70.76 -35.27
N LEU A 74 -4.07 71.37 -36.21
CA LEU A 74 -3.84 72.76 -36.62
C LEU A 74 -4.20 73.74 -35.49
N THR A 75 -5.23 73.42 -34.72
CA THR A 75 -5.71 74.17 -33.55
C THR A 75 -5.37 73.37 -32.30
N MET A 76 -5.12 74.05 -31.16
CA MET A 76 -4.84 73.38 -29.88
C MET A 76 -6.10 72.69 -29.33
N THR A 77 -6.41 71.50 -29.84
CA THR A 77 -7.44 70.59 -29.33
C THR A 77 -6.78 69.47 -28.52
N ASP A 78 -7.20 69.28 -27.26
CA ASP A 78 -6.79 68.14 -26.41
C ASP A 78 -7.51 66.86 -26.90
N CYS A 79 -7.17 66.40 -28.10
CA CYS A 79 -7.75 65.21 -28.72
C CYS A 79 -7.02 63.96 -28.22
N ARG A 80 -7.53 63.38 -27.12
CA ARG A 80 -6.96 62.17 -26.52
C ARG A 80 -7.27 60.90 -27.32
N ALA A 81 -8.39 60.86 -28.02
CA ALA A 81 -8.83 59.71 -28.82
C ALA A 81 -8.22 59.63 -30.23
N GLY A 82 -7.53 60.69 -30.69
CA GLY A 82 -7.11 60.82 -32.09
C GLY A 82 -6.14 59.72 -32.57
N TYR A 83 -5.27 59.22 -31.69
CA TYR A 83 -4.40 58.09 -32.01
C TYR A 83 -5.20 56.79 -32.18
N GLU A 84 -6.07 56.50 -31.21
CA GLU A 84 -6.82 55.25 -31.14
C GLU A 84 -7.79 55.13 -32.31
N THR A 85 -8.61 56.16 -32.54
CA THR A 85 -9.57 56.18 -33.65
C THR A 85 -8.87 56.10 -35.02
N ALA A 86 -7.69 56.72 -35.17
CA ALA A 86 -6.95 56.67 -36.43
C ALA A 86 -6.40 55.27 -36.72
N LEU A 87 -5.79 54.61 -35.73
CA LEU A 87 -5.28 53.25 -35.90
C LEU A 87 -6.43 52.26 -36.14
N HIS A 88 -7.51 52.39 -35.38
CA HIS A 88 -8.70 51.57 -35.50
C HIS A 88 -9.34 51.65 -36.88
N ARG A 89 -9.55 52.86 -37.41
CA ARG A 89 -10.04 53.07 -38.77
C ARG A 89 -9.09 52.56 -39.83
N LYS A 90 -7.77 52.76 -39.67
CA LYS A 90 -6.80 52.23 -40.64
C LYS A 90 -6.80 50.70 -40.68
N ALA A 91 -6.93 50.04 -39.54
CA ALA A 91 -7.02 48.58 -39.47
C ALA A 91 -8.31 48.05 -40.13
N LYS A 92 -9.47 48.72 -39.91
CA LYS A 92 -10.73 48.43 -40.61
C LYS A 92 -10.60 48.56 -42.13
N GLU A 93 -9.96 49.63 -42.60
CA GLU A 93 -9.68 49.86 -44.02
C GLU A 93 -8.82 48.72 -44.59
N LEU A 94 -7.73 48.33 -43.91
CA LEU A 94 -6.86 47.23 -44.37
C LEU A 94 -7.58 45.88 -44.47
N LEU A 95 -8.47 45.58 -43.52
CA LEU A 95 -9.30 44.37 -43.55
C LEU A 95 -10.26 44.38 -44.76
N ALA A 96 -10.90 45.52 -45.03
CA ALA A 96 -11.79 45.68 -46.17
C ALA A 96 -11.05 45.64 -47.52
N GLU A 97 -9.86 46.25 -47.60
CA GLU A 97 -9.04 46.31 -48.82
C GLU A 97 -8.46 44.94 -49.20
N HIS A 98 -7.93 44.18 -48.24
CA HIS A 98 -7.23 42.92 -48.52
C HIS A 98 -8.15 41.70 -48.50
N ALA A 99 -9.33 41.82 -47.87
CA ALA A 99 -10.32 40.76 -47.78
C ALA A 99 -9.75 39.39 -47.34
N ALA A 100 -8.76 39.42 -46.44
CA ALA A 100 -8.11 38.23 -45.91
C ALA A 100 -7.62 38.47 -44.48
N LEU A 101 -7.66 37.44 -43.64
CA LEU A 101 -7.23 37.52 -42.25
C LEU A 101 -6.66 36.18 -41.77
N LEU A 102 -5.50 36.19 -41.11
CA LEU A 102 -5.03 35.03 -40.34
C LEU A 102 -5.90 34.88 -39.10
N LEU A 103 -6.62 33.78 -39.01
CA LEU A 103 -7.32 33.34 -37.80
C LEU A 103 -6.33 32.58 -36.89
N PRO A 104 -6.34 32.82 -35.57
CA PRO A 104 -5.44 32.13 -34.64
C PRO A 104 -5.86 30.68 -34.45
N ALA A 105 -4.94 29.89 -33.94
CA ALA A 105 -5.26 28.59 -33.38
C ALA A 105 -6.16 28.76 -32.13
N TRP A 106 -6.91 27.72 -31.79
CA TRP A 106 -7.58 27.61 -30.49
C TRP A 106 -6.85 26.58 -29.63
N ASP A 107 -6.35 27.01 -28.47
CA ASP A 107 -5.55 26.22 -27.54
C ASP A 107 -6.16 26.08 -26.14
N GLY A 108 -7.43 26.49 -25.98
CA GLY A 108 -8.19 26.39 -24.75
C GLY A 108 -8.58 27.74 -24.17
N GLU A 109 -9.33 27.68 -23.06
CA GLU A 109 -9.61 28.83 -22.20
C GLU A 109 -9.24 28.49 -20.75
N ALA A 110 -9.24 29.48 -19.85
CA ALA A 110 -8.81 29.28 -18.46
C ALA A 110 -9.62 28.18 -17.74
N ASP A 111 -10.91 28.03 -18.06
CA ASP A 111 -11.82 27.00 -17.56
C ASP A 111 -12.03 25.84 -18.54
N MET A 112 -11.40 25.90 -19.72
CA MET A 112 -11.47 24.90 -20.79
C MET A 112 -10.06 24.53 -21.28
N PRO A 113 -9.23 23.86 -20.45
CA PRO A 113 -7.89 23.46 -20.85
C PRO A 113 -7.95 22.52 -22.06
N ASN A 114 -7.07 22.67 -23.05
CA ASN A 114 -7.01 21.78 -24.21
C ASN A 114 -5.71 20.94 -24.18
N PRO A 115 -5.77 19.61 -24.00
CA PRO A 115 -6.97 18.77 -23.92
C PRO A 115 -7.74 18.92 -22.59
N PRO A 116 -9.04 18.57 -22.56
CA PRO A 116 -9.81 18.51 -21.31
C PRO A 116 -9.18 17.53 -20.32
N GLN A 117 -9.27 17.83 -19.02
CA GLN A 117 -8.67 17.05 -17.94
C GLN A 117 -9.63 16.85 -16.77
N LEU A 118 -9.62 15.65 -16.17
CA LEU A 118 -10.38 15.28 -14.99
C LEU A 118 -9.58 14.30 -14.12
N GLN A 119 -9.86 14.25 -12.81
CA GLN A 119 -9.29 13.26 -11.90
C GLN A 119 -10.26 12.10 -11.65
N ASP A 120 -9.71 10.90 -11.50
CA ASP A 120 -10.44 9.75 -10.95
C ASP A 120 -10.48 9.77 -9.41
N ASP A 121 -11.18 8.82 -8.79
CA ASP A 121 -11.33 8.71 -7.33
C ASP A 121 -10.03 8.31 -6.59
N THR A 122 -8.94 8.12 -7.32
CA THR A 122 -7.58 7.96 -6.77
C THR A 122 -6.75 9.23 -6.83
N GLY A 123 -7.27 10.28 -7.49
CA GLY A 123 -6.57 11.54 -7.75
C GLY A 123 -5.68 11.50 -9.00
N GLN A 124 -5.77 10.46 -9.82
CA GLN A 124 -5.00 10.35 -11.06
C GLN A 124 -5.63 11.20 -12.17
N TRP A 125 -4.83 12.06 -12.81
CA TRP A 125 -5.28 12.86 -13.95
C TRP A 125 -5.47 12.00 -15.20
N MET A 126 -6.62 12.20 -15.86
CA MET A 126 -6.98 11.65 -17.15
C MET A 126 -7.23 12.80 -18.13
N SER A 127 -6.77 12.64 -19.36
CA SER A 127 -6.92 13.63 -20.43
C SER A 127 -7.86 13.10 -21.51
N GLY A 128 -8.72 13.97 -22.03
CA GLY A 128 -9.52 13.67 -23.22
C GLY A 128 -8.73 13.91 -24.50
N THR A 129 -9.43 13.89 -25.63
CA THR A 129 -8.86 14.20 -26.95
C THR A 129 -8.58 15.68 -27.08
N ARG A 130 -7.38 16.02 -27.57
CA ARG A 130 -7.01 17.40 -27.91
C ARG A 130 -7.85 17.88 -29.09
N VAL A 131 -8.42 19.07 -28.97
CA VAL A 131 -9.11 19.73 -30.08
C VAL A 131 -8.06 20.34 -30.99
N GLU A 132 -7.98 19.86 -32.22
CA GLU A 132 -7.09 20.40 -33.25
C GLU A 132 -7.80 21.51 -34.02
N PHE A 133 -7.45 22.75 -33.70
CA PHE A 133 -7.97 23.93 -34.38
C PHE A 133 -6.81 24.89 -34.69
N PRO A 134 -5.99 24.61 -35.72
CA PRO A 134 -4.79 25.37 -36.02
C PRO A 134 -5.08 26.74 -36.63
N SER A 135 -4.10 27.64 -36.57
CA SER A 135 -4.16 28.92 -37.27
C SER A 135 -4.34 28.71 -38.77
N ARG A 136 -5.17 29.53 -39.41
CA ARG A 136 -5.42 29.46 -40.85
C ARG A 136 -5.69 30.84 -41.44
N THR A 137 -5.24 31.09 -42.66
CA THR A 137 -5.62 32.30 -43.40
C THR A 137 -7.01 32.11 -43.99
N ALA A 138 -7.95 32.99 -43.64
CA ALA A 138 -9.31 32.99 -44.14
C ALA A 138 -9.49 34.11 -45.17
N GLY A 139 -10.11 33.78 -46.32
CA GLY A 139 -10.65 34.78 -47.24
C GLY A 139 -11.96 35.33 -46.71
N LEU A 140 -12.09 36.65 -46.71
CA LEU A 140 -13.25 37.38 -46.21
C LEU A 140 -14.15 37.84 -47.35
N ARG A 141 -15.46 37.74 -47.17
CA ARG A 141 -16.50 38.22 -48.08
C ARG A 141 -17.51 39.07 -47.30
N ASN A 142 -18.33 39.83 -48.01
CA ASN A 142 -19.45 40.60 -47.44
C ASN A 142 -19.04 41.45 -46.22
N ILE A 143 -17.89 42.15 -46.32
CA ILE A 143 -17.31 42.92 -45.22
C ILE A 143 -18.16 44.18 -44.96
N ARG A 144 -18.67 44.30 -43.73
CA ARG A 144 -19.49 45.41 -43.24
C ARG A 144 -18.79 46.03 -42.02
N LEU A 145 -18.60 47.35 -42.04
CA LEU A 145 -17.88 48.09 -41.00
C LEU A 145 -18.87 48.81 -40.08
N GLU A 146 -18.70 48.69 -38.76
CA GLU A 146 -19.49 49.41 -37.74
C GLU A 146 -21.02 49.23 -37.87
N GLU A 147 -21.47 48.08 -38.40
CA GLU A 147 -22.89 47.77 -38.53
C GLU A 147 -23.44 47.18 -37.23
N ALA A 148 -24.56 47.73 -36.74
CA ALA A 148 -25.18 47.27 -35.51
C ALA A 148 -25.79 45.86 -35.67
N GLN A 149 -25.48 44.96 -34.74
CA GLN A 149 -26.04 43.62 -34.61
C GLN A 149 -26.86 43.55 -33.32
N GLY A 150 -28.08 44.08 -33.38
CA GLY A 150 -28.95 44.18 -32.19
C GLY A 150 -28.41 45.19 -31.19
N ASP A 151 -27.86 44.71 -30.07
CA ASP A 151 -27.41 45.49 -28.91
C ASP A 151 -25.89 45.71 -28.85
N TYR A 152 -25.13 45.19 -29.81
CA TYR A 152 -23.70 45.46 -29.96
C TYR A 152 -23.33 45.82 -31.40
N THR A 153 -22.25 46.57 -31.55
CA THR A 153 -21.68 46.93 -32.84
C THR A 153 -20.27 46.33 -32.92
N PRO A 154 -20.05 45.30 -33.75
CA PRO A 154 -18.72 44.83 -34.08
C PRO A 154 -17.93 45.86 -34.88
N ASP A 155 -16.61 45.82 -34.77
CA ASP A 155 -15.76 46.67 -35.59
C ASP A 155 -15.83 46.30 -37.06
N VAL A 156 -15.76 45.00 -37.34
CA VAL A 156 -15.94 44.43 -38.66
C VAL A 156 -16.80 43.17 -38.56
N ILE A 157 -17.77 43.06 -39.47
CA ILE A 157 -18.52 41.83 -39.73
C ILE A 157 -18.08 41.34 -41.11
N ALA A 158 -17.67 40.09 -41.21
CA ALA A 158 -17.30 39.47 -42.47
C ALA A 158 -17.82 38.05 -42.52
N GLU A 159 -17.79 37.43 -43.70
CA GLU A 159 -18.09 36.02 -43.89
C GLU A 159 -16.85 35.30 -44.44
N ASP A 160 -16.46 34.20 -43.81
CA ASP A 160 -15.46 33.28 -44.36
C ASP A 160 -16.12 31.98 -44.85
N GLU A 161 -15.36 30.91 -45.07
CA GLU A 161 -15.90 29.61 -45.49
C GLU A 161 -16.76 28.93 -44.40
N ALA A 162 -16.53 29.25 -43.12
CA ALA A 162 -17.27 28.67 -42.00
C ALA A 162 -18.52 29.49 -41.63
N GLY A 163 -18.64 30.73 -42.10
CA GLY A 163 -19.82 31.57 -41.94
C GLY A 163 -19.48 32.98 -41.44
N GLU A 164 -20.43 33.61 -40.75
CA GLU A 164 -20.23 34.93 -40.17
C GLU A 164 -19.09 34.94 -39.14
N LEU A 165 -18.26 35.98 -39.21
CA LEU A 165 -17.12 36.24 -38.35
C LEU A 165 -17.17 37.70 -37.89
N LEU A 166 -17.26 37.88 -36.58
CA LEU A 166 -17.12 39.17 -35.93
C LEU A 166 -15.65 39.41 -35.58
N ILE A 167 -15.16 40.61 -35.87
CA ILE A 167 -13.77 41.00 -35.58
C ILE A 167 -13.81 42.27 -34.74
N GLU A 168 -13.09 42.26 -33.62
CA GLU A 168 -12.87 43.41 -32.76
C GLU A 168 -11.41 43.84 -32.84
N ILE A 169 -11.17 45.14 -32.88
CA ILE A 169 -9.83 45.71 -32.97
C ILE A 169 -9.56 46.45 -31.67
N ARG A 170 -8.67 45.90 -30.86
CA ARG A 170 -8.27 46.48 -29.59
C ARG A 170 -7.07 47.39 -29.78
N VAL A 171 -7.22 48.68 -29.45
CA VAL A 171 -6.10 49.64 -29.39
C VAL A 171 -5.82 50.08 -27.95
N SER A 172 -6.87 50.29 -27.15
CA SER A 172 -6.74 50.79 -25.77
C SER A 172 -7.63 50.01 -24.80
N HIS A 173 -8.89 49.82 -25.18
CA HIS A 173 -9.88 49.10 -24.40
C HIS A 173 -10.07 47.68 -24.95
N ALA A 174 -10.05 46.69 -24.05
CA ALA A 174 -10.43 45.32 -24.39
C ALA A 174 -11.94 45.21 -24.59
N VAL A 175 -12.38 44.18 -25.31
CA VAL A 175 -13.81 43.86 -25.45
C VAL A 175 -14.44 43.65 -24.07
N ASP A 176 -15.61 44.27 -23.87
CA ASP A 176 -16.37 44.15 -22.62
C ASP A 176 -16.78 42.67 -22.35
N PRO A 177 -16.54 42.14 -21.13
CA PRO A 177 -16.90 40.77 -20.79
C PRO A 177 -18.39 40.42 -20.98
N LEU A 178 -19.31 41.38 -20.82
CA LEU A 178 -20.75 41.19 -21.06
C LEU A 178 -21.04 41.03 -22.57
N LYS A 179 -20.38 41.83 -23.41
CA LYS A 179 -20.47 41.71 -24.88
C LYS A 179 -19.97 40.33 -25.32
N ARG A 180 -18.81 39.91 -24.81
CA ARG A 180 -18.25 38.57 -25.08
C ARG A 180 -19.23 37.45 -24.73
N ARG A 181 -19.82 37.49 -23.53
CA ARG A 181 -20.78 36.46 -23.08
C ARG A 181 -22.04 36.38 -23.94
N ARG A 182 -22.59 37.52 -24.36
CA ARG A 182 -23.76 37.56 -25.26
C ARG A 182 -23.46 36.91 -26.60
N ILE A 183 -22.35 37.33 -27.23
CA ILE A 183 -21.90 36.78 -28.52
C ILE A 183 -21.64 35.26 -28.43
N GLN A 184 -21.02 34.80 -27.33
CA GLN A 184 -20.84 33.37 -27.07
C GLN A 184 -22.18 32.63 -26.94
N SER A 185 -23.18 33.21 -26.26
CA SER A 185 -24.51 32.59 -26.09
C SER A 185 -25.32 32.50 -27.39
N GLU A 186 -25.07 33.40 -28.34
CA GLU A 186 -25.66 33.39 -29.68
C GLU A 186 -24.97 32.38 -30.62
N GLY A 187 -23.89 31.72 -30.19
CA GLY A 187 -23.13 30.80 -31.04
C GLY A 187 -22.38 31.51 -32.18
N LYS A 188 -22.04 32.78 -32.00
CA LYS A 188 -21.32 33.58 -33.00
C LYS A 188 -19.80 33.46 -32.83
N ARG A 189 -19.09 33.65 -33.94
CA ARG A 189 -17.63 33.59 -34.02
C ARG A 189 -17.07 35.00 -33.80
N LEU A 190 -16.14 35.14 -32.86
CA LEU A 190 -15.54 36.41 -32.51
C LEU A 190 -14.04 36.29 -32.27
N ILE A 191 -13.28 37.11 -33.00
CA ILE A 191 -11.83 37.27 -32.84
C ILE A 191 -11.52 38.70 -32.37
N GLU A 192 -10.54 38.84 -31.47
CA GLU A 192 -9.93 40.13 -31.13
C GLU A 192 -8.55 40.21 -31.81
N ILE A 193 -8.28 41.33 -32.48
CA ILE A 193 -6.95 41.72 -32.96
C ILE A 193 -6.43 42.81 -32.02
N ASP A 194 -5.42 42.50 -31.23
CA ASP A 194 -4.78 43.38 -30.28
C ASP A 194 -3.64 44.19 -30.93
N LEU A 195 -3.92 45.46 -31.21
CA LEU A 195 -2.96 46.44 -31.69
C LEU A 195 -2.47 47.38 -30.57
N SER A 196 -2.83 47.14 -29.30
CA SER A 196 -2.49 48.02 -28.18
C SER A 196 -0.99 48.10 -27.87
N ARG A 197 -0.24 47.08 -28.30
CA ARG A 197 1.22 46.99 -28.16
C ARG A 197 1.97 47.18 -29.47
N LEU A 198 1.29 47.66 -30.52
CA LEU A 198 1.92 47.84 -31.82
C LEU A 198 3.08 48.83 -31.72
N ASP A 199 4.24 48.41 -32.24
CA ASP A 199 5.42 49.25 -32.34
C ASP A 199 5.09 50.52 -33.15
N PRO A 200 5.31 51.74 -32.61
CA PRO A 200 5.02 52.96 -33.35
C PRO A 200 5.83 53.10 -34.66
N ASP A 201 6.96 52.42 -34.82
CA ASP A 201 7.67 52.37 -36.10
C ASP A 201 6.93 51.54 -37.15
N ALA A 202 6.17 50.51 -36.75
CA ALA A 202 5.33 49.74 -37.65
C ALA A 202 4.18 50.57 -38.22
N LEU A 203 3.71 51.63 -37.53
CA LEU A 203 2.69 52.55 -38.05
C LEU A 203 3.16 53.38 -39.25
N GLN A 204 4.48 53.45 -39.48
CA GLN A 204 5.10 54.25 -40.54
C GLN A 204 5.61 53.39 -41.71
N ASP A 205 5.37 52.09 -41.65
CA ASP A 205 5.79 51.06 -42.60
C ASP A 205 4.55 50.24 -42.98
N ASP A 206 4.03 50.47 -44.18
CA ASP A 206 2.80 49.85 -44.65
C ASP A 206 2.90 48.31 -44.62
N VAL A 207 4.08 47.74 -44.90
CA VAL A 207 4.28 46.28 -44.88
C VAL A 207 4.17 45.74 -43.46
N ARG A 208 4.83 46.39 -42.50
CA ARG A 208 4.77 45.97 -41.08
C ARG A 208 3.37 46.17 -40.50
N LEU A 209 2.65 47.23 -40.89
CA LEU A 209 1.28 47.46 -40.46
C LEU A 209 0.34 46.40 -41.02
N VAL A 210 0.42 46.10 -42.31
CA VAL A 210 -0.36 45.03 -42.97
C VAL A 210 -0.06 43.69 -42.29
N GLN A 211 1.21 43.39 -42.03
CA GLN A 211 1.61 42.19 -41.31
C GLN A 211 0.95 42.11 -39.91
N ALA A 212 0.99 43.20 -39.14
CA ALA A 212 0.40 43.24 -37.80
C ALA A 212 -1.13 43.09 -37.82
N VAL A 213 -1.83 43.73 -38.77
CA VAL A 213 -3.30 43.64 -38.83
C VAL A 213 -3.73 42.28 -39.39
N LEU A 214 -3.13 41.81 -40.47
CA LEU A 214 -3.65 40.67 -41.23
C LEU A 214 -2.99 39.33 -40.90
N HIS A 215 -1.75 39.30 -40.41
CA HIS A 215 -0.94 38.06 -40.45
C HIS A 215 -0.18 37.71 -39.15
N ALA A 216 -0.19 38.54 -38.11
CA ALA A 216 0.57 38.30 -36.88
C ALA A 216 -0.16 37.35 -35.91
N PRO A 217 0.18 36.06 -35.80
CA PRO A 217 -0.55 35.11 -34.94
C PRO A 217 -0.55 35.51 -33.45
N GLU A 218 0.49 36.19 -32.99
CA GLU A 218 0.71 36.54 -31.58
C GLU A 218 -0.22 37.64 -31.06
N ASN A 219 -0.85 38.40 -31.95
CA ASN A 219 -1.66 39.56 -31.57
C ASN A 219 -3.15 39.33 -31.71
N ARG A 220 -3.59 38.08 -31.84
CA ARG A 220 -4.99 37.78 -32.07
C ARG A 220 -5.43 36.53 -31.36
N VAL A 221 -6.65 36.56 -30.86
CA VAL A 221 -7.21 35.47 -30.05
C VAL A 221 -8.68 35.28 -30.39
N TRP A 222 -9.14 34.03 -30.28
CA TRP A 222 -10.57 33.74 -30.26
C TRP A 222 -11.16 34.22 -28.94
N LEU A 223 -12.14 35.12 -29.01
CA LEU A 223 -12.99 35.41 -27.86
C LEU A 223 -14.22 34.49 -27.85
N ALA A 224 -14.68 34.04 -29.02
CA ALA A 224 -15.70 33.00 -29.17
C ALA A 224 -15.40 32.15 -30.41
N CYS A 225 -15.19 30.85 -30.22
CA CYS A 225 -14.98 29.87 -31.29
C CYS A 225 -15.93 28.67 -31.06
N PRO A 226 -17.22 28.80 -31.45
CA PRO A 226 -18.24 27.78 -31.21
C PRO A 226 -17.81 26.38 -31.63
N GLU A 227 -17.17 26.23 -32.78
CA GLU A 227 -16.73 24.96 -33.33
C GLU A 227 -15.68 24.28 -32.43
N ALA A 228 -14.68 25.03 -31.96
CA ALA A 228 -13.67 24.50 -31.07
C ALA A 228 -14.22 24.23 -29.65
N THR A 229 -15.07 25.12 -29.15
CA THR A 229 -15.76 24.95 -27.86
C THR A 229 -16.67 23.72 -27.88
N ASP A 230 -17.38 23.45 -28.96
CA ASP A 230 -18.26 22.28 -29.09
C ASP A 230 -17.45 20.98 -29.22
N ALA A 231 -16.39 20.97 -30.03
CA ALA A 231 -15.46 19.84 -30.09
C ALA A 231 -14.84 19.54 -28.72
N TRP A 232 -14.50 20.58 -27.95
CA TRP A 232 -14.01 20.41 -26.59
C TRP A 232 -15.08 19.82 -25.67
N ARG A 233 -16.33 20.29 -25.74
CA ARG A 233 -17.45 19.77 -24.94
C ARG A 233 -17.70 18.30 -25.23
N GLU A 234 -17.57 17.88 -26.49
CA GLU A 234 -17.67 16.48 -26.87
C GLU A 234 -16.54 15.64 -26.26
N SER A 235 -15.29 16.10 -26.41
CA SER A 235 -14.12 15.46 -25.79
C SER A 235 -14.24 15.37 -24.26
N PHE A 236 -14.72 16.43 -23.61
CA PHE A 236 -14.94 16.47 -22.17
C PHE A 236 -16.07 15.53 -21.71
N ARG A 237 -17.18 15.44 -22.47
CA ARG A 237 -18.26 14.46 -22.19
C ARG A 237 -17.73 13.02 -22.30
N ALA A 238 -16.93 12.72 -23.32
CA ALA A 238 -16.30 11.42 -23.48
C ALA A 238 -15.34 11.11 -22.32
N LEU A 239 -14.48 12.06 -21.95
CA LEU A 239 -13.58 11.93 -20.79
C LEU A 239 -14.36 11.69 -19.49
N LYS A 240 -15.44 12.44 -19.26
CA LYS A 240 -16.29 12.27 -18.08
C LYS A 240 -16.89 10.87 -18.00
N ALA A 241 -17.32 10.31 -19.13
CA ALA A 241 -17.80 8.93 -19.19
C ALA A 241 -16.69 7.92 -18.89
N GLN A 242 -15.47 8.14 -19.40
CA GLN A 242 -14.31 7.29 -19.10
C GLN A 242 -13.93 7.34 -17.62
N VAL A 243 -13.90 8.52 -17.00
CA VAL A 243 -13.64 8.68 -15.56
C VAL A 243 -14.72 8.00 -14.72
N ALA A 244 -15.99 8.14 -15.09
CA ALA A 244 -17.08 7.47 -14.38
C ALA A 244 -16.95 5.94 -14.45
N GLN A 245 -16.60 5.40 -15.62
CA GLN A 245 -16.32 3.98 -15.79
C GLN A 245 -15.13 3.52 -14.93
N ARG A 246 -14.06 4.32 -14.93
CA ARG A 246 -12.86 4.04 -14.13
C ARG A 246 -13.16 4.03 -12.63
N ASN A 247 -13.97 4.98 -12.16
CA ASN A 247 -14.40 5.06 -10.76
C ASN A 247 -15.25 3.86 -10.35
N LEU A 248 -16.11 3.36 -11.24
CA LEU A 248 -16.86 2.12 -11.00
C LEU A 248 -15.93 0.92 -10.80
N GLU A 249 -14.89 0.78 -11.63
CA GLU A 249 -13.89 -0.28 -11.49
C GLU A 249 -13.10 -0.18 -10.18
N ILE A 250 -12.70 1.04 -9.80
CA ILE A 250 -12.02 1.33 -8.53
C ILE A 250 -12.89 0.90 -7.35
N ALA A 251 -14.18 1.28 -7.36
CA ALA A 251 -15.13 0.90 -6.32
C ALA A 251 -15.31 -0.62 -6.22
N GLN A 252 -15.48 -1.31 -7.36
CA GLN A 252 -15.60 -2.77 -7.40
C GLN A 252 -14.33 -3.48 -6.91
N LEU A 253 -13.15 -2.94 -7.21
CA LEU A 253 -11.89 -3.51 -6.72
C LEU A 253 -11.77 -3.35 -5.20
N ARG A 254 -12.08 -2.17 -4.66
CA ARG A 254 -12.10 -1.91 -3.21
C ARG A 254 -13.06 -2.85 -2.49
N GLN A 255 -14.29 -3.00 -3.00
CA GLN A 255 -15.27 -3.91 -2.43
C GLN A 255 -14.78 -5.37 -2.42
N ARG A 256 -14.23 -5.88 -3.53
CA ARG A 256 -13.68 -7.24 -3.59
C ARG A 256 -12.55 -7.46 -2.60
N GLN A 257 -11.68 -6.46 -2.41
CA GLN A 257 -10.59 -6.52 -1.43
C GLN A 257 -11.12 -6.58 0.00
N GLU A 258 -12.11 -5.76 0.35
CA GLU A 258 -12.74 -5.78 1.67
C GLU A 258 -13.45 -7.11 1.95
N GLU A 259 -14.18 -7.66 0.97
CA GLU A 259 -14.84 -8.96 1.09
C GLU A 259 -13.83 -10.09 1.29
N ALA A 260 -12.73 -10.10 0.52
CA ALA A 260 -11.66 -11.08 0.64
C ALA A 260 -10.98 -11.01 2.02
N GLN A 261 -10.69 -9.80 2.52
CA GLN A 261 -10.13 -9.60 3.86
C GLN A 261 -11.07 -10.10 4.96
N ARG A 262 -12.37 -9.82 4.85
CA ARG A 262 -13.38 -10.32 5.80
C ARG A 262 -13.49 -11.84 5.77
N ALA A 263 -13.44 -12.46 4.58
CA ALA A 263 -13.46 -13.91 4.43
C ALA A 263 -12.20 -14.56 5.06
N GLN A 264 -11.03 -13.97 4.82
CA GLN A 264 -9.77 -14.43 5.40
C GLN A 264 -9.77 -14.33 6.93
N ALA A 265 -10.26 -13.23 7.50
CA ALA A 265 -10.38 -13.06 8.95
C ALA A 265 -11.30 -14.13 9.56
N ARG A 266 -12.49 -14.36 8.96
CA ARG A 266 -13.43 -15.41 9.42
C ARG A 266 -12.81 -16.81 9.35
N ALA A 267 -12.04 -17.12 8.31
CA ALA A 267 -11.37 -18.41 8.17
C ALA A 267 -10.27 -18.59 9.23
N ALA A 268 -9.52 -17.52 9.55
CA ALA A 268 -8.53 -17.52 10.61
C ALA A 268 -9.18 -17.74 11.98
N ASP A 269 -10.24 -16.98 12.30
CA ASP A 269 -10.99 -17.12 13.55
C ASP A 269 -11.56 -18.53 13.71
N HIS A 270 -12.14 -19.10 12.65
CA HIS A 270 -12.66 -20.47 12.66
C HIS A 270 -11.55 -21.50 12.92
N THR A 271 -10.39 -21.33 12.27
CA THR A 271 -9.23 -22.21 12.47
C THR A 271 -8.71 -22.13 13.91
N GLN A 272 -8.61 -20.92 14.46
CA GLN A 272 -8.18 -20.69 15.83
C GLN A 272 -9.17 -21.30 16.83
N ALA A 273 -10.48 -21.15 16.61
CA ALA A 273 -11.52 -21.77 17.43
C ALA A 273 -11.41 -23.31 17.41
N GLN A 274 -11.24 -23.92 16.24
CA GLN A 274 -11.04 -25.38 16.13
C GLN A 274 -9.75 -25.86 16.82
N GLN A 275 -8.67 -25.07 16.77
CA GLN A 275 -7.43 -25.40 17.49
C GLN A 275 -7.64 -25.30 19.02
N ALA A 276 -8.28 -24.24 19.50
CA ALA A 276 -8.59 -24.04 20.90
C ALA A 276 -9.50 -25.15 21.44
N GLU A 277 -10.53 -25.54 20.70
CA GLU A 277 -11.43 -26.64 21.07
C GLU A 277 -10.70 -27.98 21.15
N ARG A 278 -9.83 -28.29 20.17
CA ARG A 278 -8.99 -29.50 20.20
C ARG A 278 -8.04 -29.51 21.40
N LEU A 279 -7.46 -28.37 21.75
CA LEU A 279 -6.60 -28.25 22.94
C LEU A 279 -7.41 -28.45 24.23
N ALA A 280 -8.56 -27.80 24.36
CA ALA A 280 -9.45 -27.94 25.50
C ALA A 280 -9.95 -29.39 25.66
N GLN A 281 -10.29 -30.07 24.56
CA GLN A 281 -10.68 -31.48 24.59
C GLN A 281 -9.54 -32.38 25.08
N ARG A 282 -8.31 -32.12 24.63
CA ARG A 282 -7.11 -32.85 25.07
C ARG A 282 -6.85 -32.64 26.56
N GLU A 283 -7.00 -31.42 27.07
CA GLU A 283 -6.83 -31.10 28.49
C GLU A 283 -7.92 -31.76 29.35
N ARG A 284 -9.18 -31.73 28.93
CA ARG A 284 -10.28 -32.43 29.60
C ARG A 284 -10.03 -33.94 29.69
N TYR A 285 -9.64 -34.56 28.57
CA TYR A 285 -9.29 -35.98 28.54
C TYR A 285 -8.11 -36.29 29.47
N ARG A 286 -7.07 -35.45 29.47
CA ARG A 286 -5.93 -35.60 30.36
C ARG A 286 -6.34 -35.52 31.84
N ALA A 287 -7.18 -34.55 32.20
CA ALA A 287 -7.68 -34.38 33.57
C ALA A 287 -8.51 -35.58 34.03
N GLN A 288 -9.39 -36.11 33.15
CA GLN A 288 -10.17 -37.32 33.43
C GLN A 288 -9.28 -38.54 33.70
N GLU A 289 -8.25 -38.75 32.89
CA GLU A 289 -7.31 -39.86 33.07
C GLU A 289 -6.45 -39.72 34.32
N ARG A 290 -6.13 -38.47 34.73
CA ARG A 290 -5.35 -38.15 35.93
C ARG A 290 -6.16 -38.33 37.21
N ALA A 291 -7.44 -37.99 37.20
CA ALA A 291 -8.28 -37.88 38.40
C ALA A 291 -8.21 -39.10 39.36
N PRO A 292 -8.20 -40.36 38.90
CA PRO A 292 -8.12 -41.53 39.80
C PRO A 292 -6.82 -41.65 40.60
N TYR A 293 -5.77 -40.91 40.21
CA TYR A 293 -4.43 -40.99 40.80
C TYR A 293 -4.04 -39.71 41.53
N GLN A 294 -4.95 -38.75 41.66
CA GLN A 294 -4.64 -37.41 42.18
C GLN A 294 -4.04 -37.47 43.60
N GLU A 295 -4.67 -38.21 44.50
CA GLU A 295 -4.19 -38.40 45.89
C GLU A 295 -2.80 -39.08 45.92
N ALA A 296 -2.63 -40.18 45.19
CA ALA A 296 -1.35 -40.88 45.07
C ALA A 296 -0.21 -39.98 44.50
N LEU A 297 -0.54 -39.06 43.60
CA LEU A 297 0.41 -38.10 43.02
C LEU A 297 0.77 -36.98 44.00
N GLU A 298 -0.15 -36.57 44.86
CA GLU A 298 0.10 -35.59 45.93
C GLU A 298 1.06 -36.18 46.98
N ASP A 299 0.94 -37.47 47.28
CA ASP A 299 1.83 -38.19 48.20
C ASP A 299 3.19 -38.57 47.59
N LEU A 300 3.28 -38.64 46.26
CA LEU A 300 4.46 -39.15 45.54
C LEU A 300 5.79 -38.53 46.01
N PRO A 301 5.93 -37.19 46.15
CA PRO A 301 7.18 -36.57 46.61
C PRO A 301 7.62 -37.06 47.99
N THR A 302 6.67 -37.31 48.90
CA THR A 302 6.92 -37.84 50.24
C THR A 302 7.31 -39.31 50.16
N LEU A 303 6.59 -40.10 49.36
CA LEU A 303 6.83 -41.53 49.19
C LEU A 303 8.20 -41.84 48.57
N VAL A 304 8.71 -40.98 47.69
CA VAL A 304 10.03 -41.16 47.05
C VAL A 304 11.11 -40.28 47.65
N SER A 305 10.84 -39.61 48.78
CA SER A 305 11.82 -38.79 49.48
C SER A 305 12.99 -39.64 49.96
N ILE A 306 14.20 -39.08 49.86
CA ILE A 306 15.44 -39.75 50.29
C ILE A 306 15.34 -40.16 51.76
N ALA A 307 14.85 -39.26 52.63
CA ALA A 307 14.68 -39.51 54.05
C ALA A 307 13.79 -40.73 54.33
N ARG A 308 12.61 -40.84 53.68
CA ARG A 308 11.74 -42.01 53.84
C ARG A 308 12.43 -43.29 53.38
N ILE A 309 13.10 -43.25 52.24
CA ILE A 309 13.78 -44.42 51.66
C ILE A 309 14.89 -44.90 52.60
N GLU A 310 15.67 -43.99 53.18
CA GLU A 310 16.73 -44.31 54.15
C GLU A 310 16.15 -44.94 55.42
N THR A 311 15.06 -44.38 55.96
CA THR A 311 14.34 -44.97 57.09
C THR A 311 13.85 -46.39 56.79
N LEU A 312 13.17 -46.58 55.65
CA LEU A 312 12.67 -47.92 55.24
C LEU A 312 13.81 -48.93 55.10
N LEU A 313 14.93 -48.54 54.46
CA LEU A 313 16.07 -49.43 54.30
C LEU A 313 16.70 -49.81 55.64
N ALA A 314 16.79 -48.88 56.59
CA ALA A 314 17.30 -49.16 57.92
C ALA A 314 16.39 -50.13 58.69
N GLU A 315 15.07 -49.90 58.65
CA GLU A 315 14.07 -50.79 59.27
C GLU A 315 14.12 -52.20 58.66
N TYR A 316 14.14 -52.29 57.33
CA TYR A 316 14.25 -53.57 56.65
C TYR A 316 15.57 -54.26 56.95
N LEU A 317 16.69 -53.55 57.00
CA LEU A 317 17.99 -54.15 57.34
C LEU A 317 17.97 -54.74 58.76
N ALA A 318 17.39 -54.02 59.72
CA ALA A 318 17.27 -54.50 61.10
C ALA A 318 16.39 -55.75 61.21
N ARG A 319 15.32 -55.84 60.39
CA ARG A 319 14.39 -56.97 60.40
C ARG A 319 14.88 -58.18 59.60
N ASP A 320 15.46 -57.95 58.43
CA ASP A 320 15.70 -58.97 57.39
C ASP A 320 17.19 -59.30 57.19
N GLY A 321 18.10 -58.52 57.81
CA GLY A 321 19.54 -58.57 57.52
C GLY A 321 20.18 -59.91 57.82
N GLU A 322 19.84 -60.53 58.95
CA GLU A 322 20.41 -61.81 59.35
C GLU A 322 19.98 -62.95 58.40
N GLU A 323 18.69 -63.05 58.10
CA GLU A 323 18.16 -64.03 57.15
C GLU A 323 18.79 -63.84 55.75
N ALA A 324 18.92 -62.59 55.30
CA ALA A 324 19.57 -62.27 54.05
C ALA A 324 21.03 -62.75 54.03
N ASP A 325 21.79 -62.50 55.09
CA ASP A 325 23.20 -62.89 55.18
C ASP A 325 23.37 -64.41 55.21
N GLN A 326 22.47 -65.13 55.89
CA GLN A 326 22.44 -66.59 55.91
C GLN A 326 22.14 -67.17 54.52
N LEU A 327 21.13 -66.65 53.81
CA LEU A 327 20.81 -67.10 52.44
C LEU A 327 21.97 -66.83 51.47
N ILE A 328 22.62 -65.67 51.60
CA ILE A 328 23.75 -65.31 50.74
C ILE A 328 24.97 -66.18 51.04
N ALA A 329 25.25 -66.52 52.30
CA ALA A 329 26.39 -67.37 52.66
C ALA A 329 26.31 -68.78 52.05
N GLN A 330 25.10 -69.26 51.71
CA GLN A 330 24.88 -70.56 51.06
C GLN A 330 25.17 -70.55 49.55
N ILE A 331 25.44 -69.39 48.95
CA ILE A 331 25.75 -69.27 47.53
C ILE A 331 27.21 -69.70 47.30
N PRO A 332 27.51 -70.68 46.43
CA PRO A 332 28.85 -71.25 46.32
C PRO A 332 29.93 -70.25 45.86
N SER A 333 29.61 -69.40 44.88
CA SER A 333 30.58 -68.45 44.30
C SER A 333 30.65 -67.15 45.09
N GLN A 334 31.85 -66.79 45.56
CA GLN A 334 32.09 -65.54 46.28
C GLN A 334 31.79 -64.30 45.42
N THR A 335 32.06 -64.36 44.10
CA THR A 335 31.73 -63.29 43.15
C THR A 335 30.22 -63.11 43.04
N VAL A 336 29.46 -64.20 43.04
CA VAL A 336 28.00 -64.16 43.01
C VAL A 336 27.44 -63.66 44.36
N GLN A 337 28.03 -64.06 45.50
CA GLN A 337 27.68 -63.51 46.80
C GLN A 337 27.81 -61.98 46.83
N GLN A 338 28.93 -61.45 46.31
CA GLN A 338 29.13 -60.01 46.19
C GLN A 338 28.08 -59.37 45.27
N ALA A 339 27.77 -59.98 44.12
CA ALA A 339 26.76 -59.48 43.19
C ALA A 339 25.35 -59.38 43.83
N VAL A 340 24.97 -60.36 44.66
CA VAL A 340 23.69 -60.43 45.39
C VAL A 340 23.62 -59.44 46.55
N ARG A 341 24.77 -59.09 47.18
CA ARG A 341 24.83 -58.10 48.26
C ARG A 341 24.62 -56.66 47.78
N HIS A 342 24.97 -56.37 46.53
CA HIS A 342 24.83 -55.04 45.94
C HIS A 342 23.41 -54.77 45.47
N TYR A 343 22.94 -53.53 45.60
CA TYR A 343 21.64 -53.09 45.10
C TYR A 343 21.69 -51.64 44.67
N GLY A 344 20.84 -51.30 43.69
CA GLY A 344 20.78 -49.96 43.09
C GLY A 344 19.48 -49.23 43.40
N THR A 345 19.21 -48.19 42.61
CA THR A 345 17.99 -47.38 42.71
C THR A 345 16.72 -48.24 42.67
N HIS A 346 15.73 -47.90 43.50
CA HIS A 346 14.41 -48.55 43.58
C HIS A 346 14.39 -49.98 44.17
N ALA A 347 15.52 -50.54 44.60
CA ALA A 347 15.54 -51.90 45.16
C ALA A 347 14.77 -52.04 46.48
N TRP A 348 14.47 -50.91 47.14
CA TRP A 348 13.70 -50.79 48.39
C TRP A 348 12.19 -51.02 48.23
N LEU A 349 11.68 -51.13 47.01
CA LEU A 349 10.23 -51.16 46.72
C LEU A 349 9.48 -52.41 47.25
N TYR A 350 10.19 -53.47 47.67
CA TYR A 350 9.63 -54.81 47.87
C TYR A 350 9.29 -55.20 49.31
N GLN A 351 8.96 -54.23 50.16
CA GLN A 351 8.61 -54.41 51.59
C GLN A 351 9.63 -55.21 52.43
N VAL A 352 10.80 -55.55 51.90
CA VAL A 352 11.91 -56.25 52.54
C VAL A 352 13.26 -55.68 52.10
N HIS A 353 14.32 -55.99 52.86
CA HIS A 353 15.64 -55.49 52.55
C HIS A 353 16.13 -56.04 51.20
N PRO A 354 16.80 -55.24 50.35
CA PRO A 354 17.20 -55.68 49.03
C PRO A 354 18.04 -56.96 48.97
N ARG A 355 18.87 -57.18 50.01
CA ARG A 355 19.69 -58.39 50.13
C ARG A 355 18.84 -59.64 50.32
N LEU A 356 17.73 -59.55 51.06
CA LEU A 356 16.86 -60.70 51.34
C LEU A 356 16.19 -61.19 50.06
N TRP A 357 15.46 -60.32 49.35
CA TRP A 357 14.75 -60.75 48.15
C TRP A 357 15.70 -61.18 47.04
N GLN A 358 16.90 -60.58 46.92
CA GLN A 358 17.91 -60.99 45.94
C GLN A 358 18.49 -62.37 46.26
N GLY A 359 18.84 -62.63 47.53
CA GLY A 359 19.29 -63.94 47.98
C GLY A 359 18.22 -65.00 47.76
N ALA A 360 16.98 -64.71 48.13
CA ALA A 360 15.84 -65.61 47.93
C ALA A 360 15.55 -65.86 46.44
N CYS A 361 15.72 -64.87 45.57
CA CYS A 361 15.61 -65.06 44.12
C CYS A 361 16.67 -66.03 43.59
N TYR A 362 17.93 -65.85 44.01
CA TYR A 362 19.01 -66.74 43.61
C TYR A 362 18.71 -68.19 44.04
N HIS A 363 18.27 -68.38 45.27
CA HIS A 363 17.84 -69.70 45.78
C HIS A 363 16.68 -70.30 44.97
N ARG A 364 15.69 -69.49 44.61
CA ARG A 364 14.49 -69.98 43.91
C ARG A 364 14.72 -70.30 42.44
N PHE A 365 15.51 -69.48 41.74
CA PHE A 365 15.62 -69.50 40.27
C PHE A 365 16.98 -69.99 39.77
N VAL A 366 18.01 -70.05 40.61
CA VAL A 366 19.38 -70.38 40.18
C VAL A 366 19.95 -71.57 40.95
N LEU A 367 19.95 -71.52 42.28
CA LEU A 367 20.57 -72.56 43.09
C LEU A 367 19.85 -73.92 42.91
N GLY A 368 20.62 -74.95 42.61
CA GLY A 368 20.12 -76.32 42.42
C GLY A 368 19.32 -76.54 41.12
N GLN A 369 19.19 -75.53 40.26
CA GLN A 369 18.59 -75.70 38.93
C GLN A 369 19.58 -76.31 37.95
N PRO A 370 19.15 -77.20 37.03
CA PRO A 370 20.02 -77.73 35.99
C PRO A 370 20.59 -76.61 35.13
N ALA A 371 21.87 -76.72 34.78
CA ALA A 371 22.49 -75.80 33.83
C ALA A 371 21.74 -75.82 32.48
N GLY A 372 21.64 -74.66 31.85
CA GLY A 372 20.82 -74.48 30.65
C GLY A 372 19.33 -74.25 30.90
N SER A 373 18.84 -74.37 32.14
CA SER A 373 17.47 -73.97 32.51
C SER A 373 17.25 -72.49 32.23
N GLN A 374 16.00 -72.14 31.85
CA GLN A 374 15.63 -70.77 31.46
C GLN A 374 14.49 -70.25 32.32
N PHE A 375 14.48 -68.93 32.53
CA PHE A 375 13.37 -68.22 33.14
C PHE A 375 13.29 -66.79 32.60
N ASN A 376 12.10 -66.20 32.70
CA ASN A 376 11.89 -64.82 32.26
C ASN A 376 12.03 -63.81 33.42
N GLN A 377 12.68 -62.67 33.18
CA GLN A 377 12.80 -61.57 34.14
C GLN A 377 11.43 -61.09 34.67
N ARG A 378 10.36 -61.16 33.87
CA ARG A 378 9.00 -60.81 34.30
C ARG A 378 8.44 -61.79 35.32
N GLU A 379 8.77 -63.07 35.20
CA GLU A 379 8.35 -64.11 36.14
C GLU A 379 9.05 -63.95 37.47
N LEU A 380 10.36 -63.66 37.45
CA LEU A 380 11.13 -63.32 38.64
C LEU A 380 10.55 -62.08 39.33
N ALA A 381 10.32 -60.99 38.59
CA ALA A 381 9.71 -59.78 39.15
C ALA A 381 8.32 -60.05 39.76
N ARG A 382 7.48 -60.84 39.08
CA ARG A 382 6.17 -61.25 39.58
C ARG A 382 6.28 -62.05 40.88
N TRP A 383 7.24 -62.98 40.95
CA TRP A 383 7.48 -63.80 42.13
C TRP A 383 7.92 -62.95 43.32
N VAL A 384 8.87 -62.02 43.13
CA VAL A 384 9.32 -61.10 44.19
C VAL A 384 8.16 -60.29 44.74
N MET A 385 7.38 -59.66 43.86
CA MET A 385 6.23 -58.86 44.25
C MET A 385 5.14 -59.66 44.97
N GLN A 386 4.96 -60.93 44.62
CA GLN A 386 3.98 -61.82 45.28
C GLN A 386 4.49 -62.35 46.62
N ARG A 387 5.79 -62.66 46.71
CA ARG A 387 6.39 -63.29 47.89
C ARG A 387 6.61 -62.29 49.02
N PHE A 388 7.10 -61.09 48.70
CA PHE A 388 7.54 -60.11 49.68
C PHE A 388 6.60 -58.90 49.79
N GLY A 389 5.73 -58.70 48.80
CA GLY A 389 4.87 -57.52 48.73
C GLY A 389 5.54 -56.34 48.03
N ARG A 390 4.82 -55.22 47.97
CA ARG A 390 5.26 -53.97 47.33
C ARG A 390 4.45 -52.78 47.83
N ASP A 391 4.96 -51.56 47.63
CA ASP A 391 4.17 -50.34 47.87
C ASP A 391 3.07 -50.22 46.80
N GLU A 392 1.80 -50.43 47.18
CA GLU A 392 0.68 -50.46 46.23
C GLU A 392 0.36 -49.08 45.63
N VAL A 393 0.64 -47.99 46.34
CA VAL A 393 0.43 -46.63 45.82
C VAL A 393 1.42 -46.37 44.69
N LEU A 394 2.71 -46.59 44.93
CA LEU A 394 3.75 -46.44 43.91
C LEU A 394 3.57 -47.41 42.75
N PHE A 395 3.14 -48.64 43.01
CA PHE A 395 2.87 -49.62 41.96
C PHE A 395 1.65 -49.24 41.11
N SER A 396 0.61 -48.65 41.70
CA SER A 396 -0.55 -48.15 40.97
C SER A 396 -0.16 -47.04 39.98
N LEU A 397 0.69 -46.09 40.41
CA LEU A 397 1.22 -45.02 39.56
C LEU A 397 2.10 -45.58 38.45
N PHE A 398 2.99 -46.51 38.78
CA PHE A 398 3.84 -47.21 37.82
C PHE A 398 3.02 -47.93 36.74
N ARG A 399 1.95 -48.62 37.11
CA ARG A 399 1.05 -49.27 36.13
C ARG A 399 0.24 -48.26 35.32
N ALA A 400 -0.20 -47.17 35.94
CA ALA A 400 -0.98 -46.12 35.31
C ALA A 400 -0.23 -45.54 34.11
N GLN A 401 1.07 -45.28 34.28
CA GLN A 401 1.99 -44.81 33.24
C GLN A 401 1.88 -45.63 31.94
N TYR A 402 1.93 -46.96 32.01
CA TYR A 402 1.80 -47.83 30.83
C TYR A 402 0.37 -47.85 30.27
N SER A 403 -0.65 -47.80 31.14
CA SER A 403 -2.07 -47.86 30.73
C SER A 403 -2.51 -46.61 29.96
N PHE A 404 -2.03 -45.43 30.32
CA PHE A 404 -2.41 -44.18 29.67
C PHE A 404 -1.96 -44.13 28.22
N ARG A 405 -0.84 -44.75 27.90
CA ARG A 405 -0.32 -44.81 26.52
C ARG A 405 -1.28 -45.57 25.61
N ASP A 406 -1.76 -46.73 26.06
CA ASP A 406 -2.69 -47.55 25.30
C ASP A 406 -4.04 -46.84 25.11
N ARG A 407 -4.57 -46.28 26.20
CA ARG A 407 -5.83 -45.51 26.16
C ARG A 407 -5.75 -44.26 25.29
N ALA A 408 -4.68 -43.46 25.41
CA ALA A 408 -4.49 -42.28 24.58
C ALA A 408 -4.37 -42.61 23.09
N ARG A 409 -3.68 -43.71 22.73
CA ARG A 409 -3.62 -44.19 21.34
C ARG A 409 -4.99 -44.61 20.81
N LYS A 410 -5.76 -45.37 21.60
CA LYS A 410 -7.14 -45.77 21.27
C LYS A 410 -8.08 -44.57 21.11
N ALA A 411 -7.87 -43.52 21.90
CA ALA A 411 -8.58 -42.25 21.81
C ALA A 411 -8.06 -41.31 20.70
N GLY A 412 -7.12 -41.75 19.86
CA GLY A 412 -6.62 -40.98 18.71
C GLY A 412 -5.51 -39.96 19.03
N PHE A 413 -5.00 -39.92 20.26
CA PHE A 413 -3.89 -39.04 20.65
C PHE A 413 -2.53 -39.74 20.46
N GLN A 414 -1.82 -39.42 19.38
CA GLN A 414 -0.51 -40.01 19.08
C GLN A 414 0.65 -39.09 19.53
N LYS A 415 1.58 -39.61 20.34
CA LYS A 415 2.86 -38.95 20.67
C LYS A 415 4.05 -39.78 20.20
N ARG A 416 5.12 -39.10 19.75
CA ARG A 416 6.40 -39.71 19.33
C ARG A 416 7.30 -40.15 20.49
N ARG A 417 7.12 -39.63 21.72
CA ARG A 417 7.94 -39.98 22.91
C ARG A 417 7.10 -40.57 24.05
N ILE A 418 7.73 -41.42 24.85
CA ILE A 418 7.18 -42.03 26.08
C ILE A 418 7.17 -40.97 27.19
N SER A 419 6.28 -39.98 27.09
CA SER A 419 5.85 -39.19 28.25
C SER A 419 4.40 -39.52 28.52
N HIS A 420 4.15 -40.18 29.66
CA HIS A 420 2.85 -40.72 30.00
C HIS A 420 1.83 -39.57 30.05
N TRP A 421 0.76 -39.72 29.25
CA TRP A 421 -0.07 -38.60 28.79
C TRP A 421 -0.73 -37.81 29.92
N ALA A 422 -1.14 -38.47 31.01
CA ALA A 422 -1.89 -37.87 32.11
C ALA A 422 -1.00 -37.14 33.12
N PHE A 423 0.14 -37.71 33.51
CA PHE A 423 1.04 -37.17 34.53
C PHE A 423 1.94 -36.05 33.97
N THR A 424 2.48 -35.20 34.84
CA THR A 424 3.49 -34.20 34.48
C THR A 424 4.83 -34.86 34.17
N ASP A 425 5.73 -34.16 33.49
CA ASP A 425 7.07 -34.70 33.22
C ASP A 425 7.88 -34.95 34.51
N LEU A 426 7.63 -34.15 35.55
CA LEU A 426 8.26 -34.32 36.86
C LEU A 426 7.74 -35.57 37.58
N GLU A 427 6.42 -35.70 37.71
CA GLU A 427 5.79 -36.88 38.30
C GLU A 427 6.23 -38.15 37.58
N ASN A 428 6.24 -38.10 36.24
CA ASN A 428 6.66 -39.24 35.44
C ASN A 428 8.10 -39.71 35.72
N ARG A 429 9.00 -38.78 36.05
CA ARG A 429 10.38 -39.09 36.43
C ARG A 429 10.49 -39.59 37.87
N GLN A 430 9.59 -39.16 38.74
CA GLN A 430 9.59 -39.50 40.16
C GLN A 430 8.99 -40.88 40.44
N VAL A 431 8.00 -41.34 39.65
CA VAL A 431 7.42 -42.68 39.81
C VAL A 431 8.52 -43.75 39.67
N PRO A 432 8.78 -44.57 40.72
CA PRO A 432 9.81 -45.59 40.66
C PRO A 432 9.49 -46.71 39.68
N ASP A 433 10.51 -47.18 38.98
CA ASP A 433 10.43 -48.33 38.09
C ASP A 433 10.64 -49.63 38.88
N PHE A 434 9.61 -50.48 38.91
CA PHE A 434 9.62 -51.76 39.60
C PHE A 434 10.45 -52.84 38.88
N TYR A 435 10.63 -52.78 37.56
CA TYR A 435 11.47 -53.75 36.85
C TYR A 435 12.96 -53.37 36.87
N LYS A 436 13.30 -52.08 36.97
CA LYS A 436 14.69 -51.61 37.04
C LYS A 436 15.56 -52.31 38.09
N PRO A 437 15.15 -52.48 39.36
CA PRO A 437 15.98 -53.19 40.36
C PRO A 437 16.14 -54.68 40.05
N ILE A 438 15.14 -55.30 39.43
CA ILE A 438 15.16 -56.70 39.00
C ILE A 438 16.15 -56.89 37.84
N ASN A 439 16.06 -56.03 36.83
CA ASN A 439 16.97 -56.06 35.68
C ASN A 439 18.42 -55.84 36.15
N ALA A 440 18.65 -54.84 37.00
CA ALA A 440 19.97 -54.58 37.55
C ALA A 440 20.52 -55.77 38.37
N PHE A 441 19.66 -56.48 39.10
CA PHE A 441 20.06 -57.71 39.81
C PHE A 441 20.49 -58.81 38.83
N VAL A 442 19.69 -59.07 37.79
CA VAL A 442 20.03 -60.05 36.76
C VAL A 442 21.31 -59.66 36.03
N ASP A 443 21.48 -58.38 35.66
CA ASP A 443 22.69 -57.89 35.00
C ASP A 443 23.95 -58.12 35.85
N ARG A 444 23.86 -57.94 37.18
CA ARG A 444 24.97 -58.25 38.10
C ARG A 444 25.27 -59.75 38.12
N LEU A 445 24.26 -60.61 38.07
CA LEU A 445 24.46 -62.06 38.00
C LEU A 445 25.02 -62.53 36.65
N VAL A 446 24.65 -61.87 35.55
CA VAL A 446 25.26 -62.09 34.23
C VAL A 446 26.73 -61.70 34.26
N TYR A 447 27.05 -60.52 34.80
CA TYR A 447 28.43 -60.05 34.94
C TYR A 447 29.28 -60.96 35.85
N ALA A 448 28.66 -61.51 36.90
CA ALA A 448 29.29 -62.49 37.79
C ALA A 448 29.42 -63.90 37.17
N GLY A 449 28.96 -64.09 35.93
CA GLY A 449 29.07 -65.36 35.20
C GLY A 449 28.02 -66.42 35.58
N ALA A 450 27.04 -66.10 36.43
CA ALA A 450 26.01 -67.06 36.85
C ALA A 450 24.89 -67.24 35.81
N LEU A 451 24.63 -66.21 35.00
CA LEU A 451 23.52 -66.17 34.05
C LEU A 451 24.00 -65.69 32.67
N GLN A 452 23.23 -65.97 31.63
CA GLN A 452 23.42 -65.41 30.29
C GLN A 452 22.08 -65.06 29.64
N PRO A 453 21.94 -63.89 28.98
CA PRO A 453 20.74 -63.57 28.21
C PRO A 453 20.57 -64.53 27.02
N VAL A 454 19.34 -64.94 26.73
CA VAL A 454 19.04 -65.77 25.54
C VAL A 454 18.86 -64.85 24.31
N PRO A 455 19.68 -64.98 23.26
CA PRO A 455 19.56 -64.13 22.08
C PRO A 455 18.19 -64.25 21.41
N GLY A 456 17.58 -63.11 21.07
CA GLY A 456 16.31 -63.06 20.34
C GLY A 456 15.05 -63.22 21.21
N LEU A 457 15.17 -63.53 22.50
CA LEU A 457 14.03 -63.65 23.42
C LEU A 457 14.10 -62.56 24.50
N LEU A 458 13.15 -61.62 24.46
CA LEU A 458 13.16 -60.44 25.34
C LEU A 458 12.96 -60.82 26.82
N GLY A 459 13.98 -60.54 27.63
CA GLY A 459 13.97 -60.79 29.08
C GLY A 459 14.14 -62.26 29.46
N GLU A 460 14.48 -63.13 28.52
CA GLU A 460 14.73 -64.55 28.76
C GLU A 460 16.19 -64.77 29.16
N ILE A 461 16.39 -65.50 30.27
CA ILE A 461 17.70 -65.70 30.89
C ILE A 461 17.95 -67.19 31.03
N ARG A 462 19.18 -67.61 30.73
CA ARG A 462 19.65 -68.98 30.89
C ARG A 462 20.67 -69.06 32.02
N ILE A 463 20.63 -70.14 32.78
CA ILE A 463 21.59 -70.45 33.84
C ILE A 463 22.84 -71.08 33.22
N ASN A 464 24.02 -70.59 33.59
CA ASN A 464 25.30 -71.12 33.09
C ASN A 464 25.67 -72.44 33.79
N ASP A 465 26.52 -73.24 33.15
CA ASP A 465 27.17 -74.37 33.83
C ASP A 465 27.96 -73.84 35.04
N ALA A 466 27.76 -74.45 36.20
CA ALA A 466 28.24 -73.93 37.48
C ALA A 466 29.77 -73.69 37.48
N MET A 467 30.18 -72.54 38.02
CA MET A 467 31.51 -72.36 38.62
C MET A 467 31.50 -72.86 40.05
#